data_AF-A0A1G4JLT1-F1
#
_entry.id   AF-A0A1G4JLT1-F1
#
_cell.length_a   1.000
_cell.length_b   1.000
_cell.length_c   1.000
_cell.angle_alpha   90.00
_cell.angle_beta   90.00
_cell.angle_gamma   90.00
#
_symmetry.space_group_name_H-M   'P 1'
#
loop_
_entity.id
_entity.type
_entity.pdbx_description
1 polymer ?
#
loop_
_entity_poly.entity_id
_entity_poly.type
_entity_poly.pdbx_seq_one_letter_code
_entity_poly.pdbx_strand_id
1 'polypeptide(L)'
;MSTFSIPLLQQFVDNFTQLELIPASFTPILDPYYTEIAKNQELKDRASEICNAVLKDYQNYNPEIVKRCSRFHGVLAQSQQNPRLDNLIIEDIDVTASKFSQFTDDREHMGNLIVEEIDVEQFV
;
A
#
# COMPACT_ATOMS: atom_id res chain seq x y z
N MET A 1 4.10 10.89 24.99
CA MET A 1 3.49 12.14 24.49
C MET A 1 3.49 12.03 22.98
N SER A 2 2.32 12.00 22.33
CA SER A 2 2.24 12.06 20.87
C SER A 2 2.88 13.37 20.41
N THR A 3 3.91 13.27 19.56
CA THR A 3 4.67 14.41 19.05
C THR A 3 3.91 15.26 18.03
N PHE A 4 2.74 14.79 17.58
CA PHE A 4 1.92 15.44 16.57
C PHE A 4 0.60 15.92 17.16
N SER A 5 0.21 17.15 16.82
CA SER A 5 -1.08 17.70 17.22
C SER A 5 -2.20 17.15 16.31
N ILE A 6 -3.41 17.01 16.85
CA ILE A 6 -4.58 16.55 16.07
C ILE A 6 -4.83 17.41 14.82
N PRO A 7 -4.75 18.76 14.86
CA PRO A 7 -4.91 19.58 13.66
C PRO A 7 -3.86 19.30 12.58
N LEU A 8 -2.62 18.99 12.98
CA LEU A 8 -1.56 18.64 12.04
C LEU A 8 -1.84 17.29 11.35
N LEU A 9 -2.31 16.30 12.11
CA LEU A 9 -2.69 15.00 11.54
C LEU A 9 -3.89 15.12 10.60
N GLN A 10 -4.86 15.98 10.91
CA GLN A 10 -5.97 16.31 10.00
C GLN A 10 -5.46 16.91 8.69
N GLN A 11 -4.63 17.95 8.78
CA GLN A 11 -4.02 18.56 7.59
C GLN A 11 -3.21 17.56 6.77
N PHE A 12 -2.53 16.63 7.42
CA PHE A 12 -1.83 15.56 6.72
C PHE A 12 -2.81 14.65 5.97
N VAL A 13 -3.88 14.16 6.61
CA VAL A 13 -4.90 13.32 5.96
C VAL A 13 -5.60 14.03 4.80
N ASP A 14 -5.77 15.35 4.87
CA ASP A 14 -6.36 16.14 3.78
C ASP A 14 -5.44 16.25 2.55
N ASN A 15 -4.12 16.14 2.74
CA ASN A 15 -3.13 16.49 1.73
C ASN A 15 -2.18 15.36 1.35
N PHE A 16 -2.23 14.18 1.98
CA PHE A 16 -1.21 13.13 1.76
C PHE A 16 -1.23 12.51 0.36
N THR A 17 -2.32 12.68 -0.38
CA THR A 17 -2.45 12.33 -1.81
C THR A 17 -1.92 13.43 -2.75
N GLN A 18 -1.64 14.63 -2.25
CA GLN A 18 -1.15 15.76 -3.03
C GLN A 18 0.38 15.78 -3.01
N LEU A 19 1.00 15.25 -4.07
CA LEU A 19 2.47 15.17 -4.17
C LEU A 19 3.17 16.53 -4.25
N GLU A 20 2.45 17.59 -4.60
CA GLU A 20 2.97 18.97 -4.59
C GLU A 20 3.17 19.49 -3.15
N LEU A 21 2.30 19.07 -2.23
CA LEU A 21 2.35 19.47 -0.82
C LEU A 21 3.24 18.55 0.01
N ILE A 22 3.20 17.24 -0.28
CA ILE A 22 4.02 16.23 0.37
C ILE A 22 4.80 15.48 -0.72
N PRO A 23 6.01 15.97 -1.09
CA PRO A 23 6.83 15.34 -2.12
C PRO A 23 7.15 13.86 -1.83
N ALA A 24 7.33 13.08 -2.90
CA ALA A 24 7.66 11.65 -2.83
C ALA A 24 8.88 11.35 -1.93
N SER A 25 9.86 12.26 -1.91
CA SER A 25 11.07 12.16 -1.06
C SER A 25 10.77 12.04 0.44
N PHE A 26 9.59 12.49 0.90
CA PHE A 26 9.18 12.41 2.29
C PHE A 26 8.48 11.11 2.66
N THR A 27 8.09 10.28 1.69
CA THR A 27 7.39 9.01 1.96
C THR A 27 8.07 8.11 2.99
N PRO A 28 9.41 7.93 2.99
CA PRO A 28 10.09 7.09 3.99
C PRO A 28 9.94 7.56 5.43
N ILE A 29 9.58 8.84 5.66
CA ILE A 29 9.45 9.43 6.99
C ILE A 29 7.99 9.63 7.42
N LEU A 30 7.01 9.13 6.65
CA LEU A 30 5.58 9.28 6.96
C LEU A 30 5.06 8.22 7.94
N ASP A 31 5.80 7.14 8.16
CA ASP A 31 5.40 6.02 9.02
C ASP A 31 4.99 6.44 10.45
N PRO A 32 5.66 7.42 11.12
CA PRO A 32 5.19 7.95 12.40
C PRO A 32 3.83 8.66 12.32
N TYR A 33 3.54 9.38 11.24
CA TYR A 33 2.24 10.03 11.03
C TYR A 33 1.15 8.98 10.86
N TYR A 34 1.39 7.95 10.06
CA TYR A 34 0.46 6.83 9.89
C TYR A 34 0.17 6.12 11.22
N THR A 35 1.19 5.90 12.03
CA THR A 35 1.06 5.29 13.36
C THR A 35 0.18 6.12 14.29
N GLU A 36 0.30 7.44 14.27
CA GLU A 36 -0.50 8.32 15.13
C GLU A 36 -1.93 8.50 14.60
N ILE A 37 -2.12 8.51 13.27
CA ILE A 37 -3.44 8.48 12.64
C ILE A 37 -4.19 7.20 13.01
N ALA A 38 -3.51 6.04 12.99
CA ALA A 38 -4.10 4.75 13.34
C ALA A 38 -4.64 4.70 14.79
N LYS A 39 -4.10 5.53 15.70
CA LYS A 39 -4.56 5.63 17.10
C LYS A 39 -5.83 6.46 17.27
N ASN A 40 -6.18 7.31 16.30
CA ASN A 40 -7.38 8.13 16.33
C ASN A 40 -8.43 7.57 15.37
N GLN A 41 -9.57 7.14 15.89
CA GLN A 41 -10.61 6.46 15.10
C GLN A 41 -11.13 7.32 13.94
N GLU A 42 -11.40 8.61 14.16
CA GLU A 42 -11.93 9.51 13.14
C GLU A 42 -10.93 9.74 12.00
N LEU A 43 -9.66 9.98 12.35
CA LEU A 43 -8.59 10.17 11.35
C LEU A 43 -8.29 8.88 10.60
N LYS A 44 -8.30 7.74 11.30
CA LYS A 44 -8.11 6.42 10.72
C LYS A 44 -9.18 6.12 9.68
N ASP A 45 -10.44 6.33 10.00
CA ASP A 45 -11.55 6.03 9.10
C ASP A 45 -11.49 6.91 7.86
N ARG A 46 -11.21 8.20 8.05
CA ARG A 46 -11.06 9.16 6.95
C ARG A 46 -9.88 8.84 6.04
N ALA A 47 -8.71 8.54 6.61
CA ALA A 47 -7.53 8.15 5.84
C ALA A 47 -7.77 6.82 5.10
N SER A 48 -8.48 5.87 5.72
CA SER A 48 -8.83 4.58 5.10
C SER A 48 -9.80 4.77 3.93
N GLU A 49 -10.80 5.64 4.06
CA GLU A 49 -11.72 5.96 2.96
C GLU A 49 -10.96 6.50 1.74
N ILE A 50 -10.07 7.48 1.96
CA ILE A 50 -9.24 8.06 0.90
C ILE A 50 -8.37 6.97 0.26
N CYS A 51 -7.70 6.15 1.06
CA CYS A 51 -6.83 5.11 0.53
C CYS A 51 -7.57 3.98 -0.18
N ASN A 52 -8.74 3.58 0.29
CA ASN A 52 -9.58 2.62 -0.40
C ASN A 52 -10.02 3.14 -1.78
N ALA A 53 -10.34 4.44 -1.89
CA ALA A 53 -10.66 5.06 -3.18
C ALA A 53 -9.46 5.03 -4.14
N VAL A 54 -8.26 5.39 -3.64
CA VAL A 54 -7.02 5.33 -4.42
C VAL A 54 -6.70 3.90 -4.88
N LEU A 55 -6.79 2.93 -3.99
CA LEU A 55 -6.46 1.53 -4.29
C LEU A 55 -7.48 0.87 -5.21
N LYS A 56 -8.75 1.28 -5.14
CA LYS A 56 -9.80 0.79 -6.05
C LYS A 56 -9.56 1.24 -7.50
N ASP A 57 -8.98 2.42 -7.69
CA ASP A 57 -8.74 3.02 -9.01
C ASP A 57 -7.25 3.31 -9.24
N TYR A 58 -6.38 2.40 -8.79
CA TYR A 58 -4.93 2.60 -8.72
C TYR A 58 -4.27 2.98 -10.06
N GLN A 59 -4.89 2.62 -11.19
CA GLN A 59 -4.39 2.93 -12.54
C GLN A 59 -4.49 4.43 -12.87
N ASN A 60 -5.41 5.17 -12.23
CA ASN A 60 -5.62 6.60 -12.45
C ASN A 60 -4.86 7.48 -11.45
N TYR A 61 -4.16 6.88 -10.48
CA TYR A 61 -3.36 7.60 -9.49
C TYR A 61 -1.87 7.47 -9.75
N ASN A 62 -1.10 8.45 -9.25
CA ASN A 62 0.35 8.36 -9.28
C ASN A 62 0.82 7.13 -8.45
N PRO A 63 1.76 6.31 -8.95
CA PRO A 63 2.27 5.13 -8.24
C PRO A 63 2.75 5.42 -6.80
N GLU A 64 3.26 6.62 -6.55
CA GLU A 64 3.70 7.02 -5.22
C GLU A 64 2.52 7.20 -4.24
N ILE A 65 1.39 7.71 -4.72
CA ILE A 65 0.17 7.85 -3.91
C ILE A 65 -0.37 6.45 -3.56
N VAL A 66 -0.37 5.55 -4.54
CA VAL A 66 -0.72 4.13 -4.34
C VAL A 66 0.20 3.50 -3.29
N LYS A 67 1.51 3.68 -3.40
CA LYS A 67 2.52 3.18 -2.45
C LYS A 67 2.28 3.70 -1.03
N ARG A 68 1.98 4.99 -0.86
CA ARG A 68 1.64 5.59 0.45
C ARG A 68 0.41 4.94 1.06
N CYS A 69 -0.62 4.72 0.26
CA CYS A 69 -1.84 4.07 0.73
C CYS A 69 -1.62 2.60 1.09
N SER A 70 -0.85 1.85 0.31
CA SER A 70 -0.45 0.49 0.66
C SER A 70 0.33 0.45 1.97
N ARG A 71 1.26 1.40 2.19
CA ARG A 71 2.00 1.53 3.46
C ARG A 71 1.08 1.84 4.64
N PHE A 72 0.14 2.77 4.48
CA PHE A 72 -0.83 3.09 5.52
C PHE A 72 -1.66 1.86 5.91
N HIS A 73 -2.16 1.09 4.93
CA HIS A 73 -2.84 -0.19 5.20
C HIS A 73 -1.93 -1.20 5.92
N GLY A 74 -0.65 -1.26 5.58
CA GLY A 74 0.34 -2.07 6.28
C GLY A 74 0.46 -1.69 7.76
N VAL A 75 0.49 -0.39 8.08
CA VAL A 75 0.50 0.11 9.46
C VAL A 75 -0.79 -0.24 10.19
N LEU A 76 -1.95 -0.14 9.53
CA LEU A 76 -3.22 -0.56 10.12
C LEU A 76 -3.26 -2.06 10.42
N ALA A 77 -2.80 -2.89 9.49
CA ALA A 77 -2.72 -4.34 9.69
C ALA A 77 -1.80 -4.70 10.86
N GLN A 78 -0.64 -4.04 10.98
CA GLN A 78 0.26 -4.21 12.12
C GLN A 78 -0.35 -3.74 13.44
N SER A 79 -1.13 -2.65 13.42
CA SER A 79 -1.84 -2.16 14.61
C SER A 79 -2.96 -3.10 15.06
N GLN A 80 -3.47 -3.95 14.16
CA GLN A 80 -4.52 -4.94 14.41
C GLN A 80 -3.98 -6.34 14.74
N GLN A 81 -2.69 -6.63 14.49
CA GLN A 81 -2.11 -7.96 14.60
C GLN A 81 -1.03 -8.12 15.69
N ASN A 82 -1.37 -8.91 16.71
CA ASN A 82 -0.50 -10.02 17.15
C ASN A 82 -0.32 -10.99 15.93
N PRO A 83 0.86 -11.56 15.67
CA PRO A 83 1.35 -11.82 14.31
C PRO A 83 0.64 -12.99 13.64
N ARG A 84 -0.01 -12.73 12.49
CA ARG A 84 -0.20 -13.69 11.38
C ARG A 84 -0.44 -12.90 10.08
N LEU A 85 0.63 -12.31 9.56
CA LEU A 85 0.69 -11.76 8.20
C LEU A 85 1.36 -12.82 7.32
N ASP A 86 0.61 -13.84 6.92
CA ASP A 86 1.15 -14.88 6.01
C ASP A 86 1.01 -14.52 4.52
N ASN A 87 0.41 -13.37 4.14
CA ASN A 87 0.07 -13.10 2.72
C ASN A 87 0.30 -11.67 2.21
N LEU A 88 1.17 -10.86 2.83
CA LEU A 88 1.60 -9.58 2.21
C LEU A 88 3.05 -9.71 1.72
N ILE A 89 3.22 -10.01 0.43
CA ILE A 89 4.50 -9.81 -0.26
C ILE A 89 4.66 -8.30 -0.44
N ILE A 90 5.47 -7.67 0.41
CA ILE A 90 5.95 -6.30 0.20
C ILE A 90 7.27 -6.43 -0.56
N GLU A 91 7.21 -6.44 -1.89
CA GLU A 91 8.40 -6.34 -2.73
C GLU A 91 8.85 -4.88 -2.80
N ASP A 92 9.96 -4.57 -2.12
CA ASP A 92 10.69 -3.32 -2.31
C ASP A 92 11.49 -3.45 -3.61
N ILE A 93 10.88 -3.07 -4.73
CA ILE A 93 11.55 -3.07 -6.03
C ILE A 93 12.47 -1.85 -6.10
N ASP A 94 13.74 -2.05 -5.74
CA ASP A 94 14.82 -1.11 -5.97
C ASP A 94 15.16 -1.08 -7.47
N VAL A 95 14.67 -0.06 -8.18
CA VAL A 95 14.89 0.11 -9.63
C VAL A 95 16.23 0.80 -9.90
N THR A 96 17.32 0.40 -9.22
CA THR A 96 18.62 1.03 -9.41
C THR A 96 19.81 0.07 -9.25
N ALA A 97 19.80 -1.05 -9.99
CA ALA A 97 21.05 -1.72 -10.37
C ALA A 97 20.86 -2.55 -11.65
N SER A 98 21.46 -2.05 -12.73
CA SER A 98 21.54 -2.68 -14.04
C SER A 98 22.21 -4.05 -14.00
N LYS A 99 21.59 -5.06 -14.64
CA LYS A 99 22.20 -5.95 -15.65
C LYS A 99 21.16 -6.95 -16.16
N PHE A 100 20.64 -6.69 -17.36
CA PHE A 100 20.17 -7.76 -18.24
C PHE A 100 21.35 -8.71 -18.46
N SER A 101 21.30 -9.91 -17.91
CA SER A 101 22.21 -11.00 -18.24
C SER A 101 21.35 -12.22 -18.54
N GLN A 102 21.34 -12.53 -19.83
CA GLN A 102 20.94 -13.76 -20.50
C GLN A 102 20.77 -14.98 -19.58
N PHE A 103 19.54 -15.47 -19.50
CA PHE A 103 19.28 -16.90 -19.42
C PHE A 103 18.55 -17.30 -20.70
N THR A 104 19.33 -17.58 -21.74
CA THR A 104 18.94 -18.56 -22.75
C THR A 104 19.27 -19.92 -22.15
N ASP A 105 18.26 -20.59 -21.60
CA ASP A 105 18.25 -22.05 -21.61
C ASP A 105 16.80 -22.52 -21.80
N ASP A 106 16.59 -23.21 -22.91
CA ASP A 106 15.32 -23.79 -23.29
C ASP A 106 15.08 -25.03 -22.43
N ARG A 107 13.86 -25.11 -21.86
CA ARG A 107 13.30 -26.19 -21.01
C ARG A 107 13.48 -25.93 -19.52
N GLU A 108 12.46 -25.35 -18.89
CA GLU A 108 11.65 -26.03 -17.87
C GLU A 108 10.66 -25.06 -17.20
N HIS A 109 9.38 -25.47 -17.25
CA HIS A 109 8.27 -25.06 -16.39
C HIS A 109 7.74 -23.63 -16.47
N MET A 110 6.83 -23.43 -17.42
CA MET A 110 5.64 -22.61 -17.20
C MET A 110 4.87 -23.16 -15.99
N GLY A 111 5.19 -22.69 -14.79
CA GLY A 111 4.52 -23.05 -13.55
C GLY A 111 4.28 -21.81 -12.73
N ASN A 112 3.21 -21.07 -13.08
CA ASN A 112 2.33 -20.29 -12.18
C ASN A 112 1.55 -19.22 -12.97
N LEU A 113 0.91 -19.64 -14.06
CA LEU A 113 -0.36 -19.05 -14.47
C LEU A 113 -1.44 -19.69 -13.60
N ILE A 114 -2.01 -18.95 -12.64
CA ILE A 114 -3.31 -19.33 -12.09
C ILE A 114 -4.35 -18.59 -12.92
N VAL A 115 -4.89 -19.32 -13.90
CA VAL A 115 -6.19 -19.01 -14.51
C VAL A 115 -7.22 -19.66 -13.59
N GLU A 116 -8.03 -18.87 -12.89
CA GLU A 116 -9.23 -19.41 -12.24
C GLU A 116 -10.33 -19.55 -13.29
N GLU A 117 -10.57 -20.79 -13.73
CA GLU A 117 -11.80 -21.18 -14.42
C GLU A 117 -12.94 -21.22 -13.38
N ILE A 118 -14.01 -20.49 -13.65
CA ILE A 118 -15.22 -20.46 -12.81
C ILE A 118 -16.16 -21.54 -13.35
N ASP A 119 -16.30 -22.66 -12.65
CA ASP A 119 -17.33 -23.67 -12.95
C ASP A 119 -18.67 -23.21 -12.37
N VAL A 120 -19.65 -22.97 -13.25
CA VAL A 120 -20.99 -22.54 -12.87
C VAL A 120 -21.85 -23.78 -12.70
N GLU A 121 -21.93 -24.31 -11.46
CA GLU A 121 -22.88 -25.38 -11.18
C GLU A 121 -24.33 -24.86 -11.22
N GLN A 122 -25.13 -25.50 -12.08
CA GLN A 122 -26.54 -25.24 -12.32
C GLN A 122 -27.37 -25.60 -11.08
N PHE A 123 -28.12 -24.64 -10.54
CA PHE A 123 -29.21 -24.94 -9.61
C PHE A 123 -30.42 -25.45 -10.41
N VAL A 124 -30.85 -26.69 -10.11
CA VAL A 124 -32.15 -27.25 -10.50
C VAL A 124 -33.21 -26.84 -9.48
#